data_AF-X0SL28-F1
#
_entry.id   AF-X0SL28-F1
#
_cell.length_a   1.000
_cell.length_b   1.000
_cell.length_c   1.000
_cell.angle_alpha   90.00
_cell.angle_beta   90.00
_cell.angle_gamma   90.00
#
_symmetry.space_group_name_H-M   'P 1'
#
loop_
_entity.id
_entity.type
_entity.pdbx_description
1 polymer ?
#
loop_
_entity_poly.entity_id
_entity_poly.type
_entity_poly.pdbx_seq_one_letter_code
_entity_poly.pdbx_strand_id
1 'polypeptide(L)'
;SGYPDGKRGDEISDYAKIVAIAEVYEAITHPRPYRREKIIPYQAVKTIVQEEKNSFAPEIIKVFLNSVSPYPPGSFVLLNSGAIGRVMSVNKSLPLRPVVEIFFDSAGKPPEQPMRIDLAKAPVVNIDKALDEDDL
;
A
#
# COMPACT_ATOMS: atom_id res chain seq x y z
N SER A 1 -5.06 21.21 -14.07
CA SER A 1 -5.41 21.39 -15.50
C SER A 1 -5.05 20.12 -16.24
N GLY A 2 -6.00 19.52 -16.96
CA GLY A 2 -5.81 18.28 -17.71
C GLY A 2 -5.95 18.48 -19.23
N TYR A 3 -5.86 17.41 -19.99
CA TYR A 3 -5.98 17.37 -21.46
C TYR A 3 -7.04 16.34 -21.88
N PRO A 4 -7.50 16.35 -23.15
CA PRO A 4 -7.30 17.41 -24.15
C PRO A 4 -8.19 18.63 -23.92
N ASP A 5 -9.42 18.43 -23.43
CA ASP A 5 -10.46 19.47 -23.36
C ASP A 5 -10.36 20.38 -22.12
N GLY A 6 -9.41 20.11 -21.21
CA GLY A 6 -9.22 20.93 -20.01
C GLY A 6 -10.37 20.86 -18.98
N LYS A 7 -11.27 19.88 -19.11
CA LYS A 7 -12.42 19.63 -18.20
C LYS A 7 -12.01 19.62 -16.73
N ARG A 8 -12.91 20.08 -15.84
CA ARG A 8 -12.66 20.17 -14.40
C ARG A 8 -13.83 19.67 -13.57
N GLY A 9 -13.54 19.17 -12.37
CA GLY A 9 -14.56 18.77 -11.40
C GLY A 9 -15.57 17.80 -11.99
N ASP A 10 -16.84 18.20 -11.99
CA ASP A 10 -17.98 17.39 -12.43
C ASP A 10 -18.13 17.28 -13.96
N GLU A 11 -17.35 18.05 -14.74
CA GLU A 11 -17.25 17.86 -16.19
C GLU A 11 -16.53 16.55 -16.56
N ILE A 12 -15.75 16.00 -15.62
CA ILE A 12 -15.06 14.73 -15.75
C ILE A 12 -15.95 13.63 -15.17
N SER A 13 -16.22 12.58 -15.94
CA SER A 13 -17.01 11.45 -15.43
C SER A 13 -16.30 10.75 -14.27
N ASP A 14 -17.06 10.21 -13.32
CA ASP A 14 -16.46 9.49 -12.18
C ASP A 14 -15.63 8.28 -12.63
N TYR A 15 -16.03 7.61 -13.71
CA TYR A 15 -15.23 6.56 -14.35
C TYR A 15 -13.85 7.07 -14.79
N ALA A 16 -13.78 8.26 -15.42
CA ALA A 16 -12.50 8.83 -15.84
C ALA A 16 -11.65 9.23 -14.64
N LYS A 17 -12.25 9.76 -13.56
CA LYS A 17 -11.54 10.07 -12.31
C LYS A 17 -10.94 8.81 -11.66
N ILE A 18 -11.68 7.70 -11.66
CA ILE A 18 -11.22 6.39 -11.14
C ILE A 18 -10.07 5.83 -11.98
N VAL A 19 -10.18 5.89 -13.31
CA VAL A 19 -9.10 5.44 -14.20
C VAL A 19 -7.85 6.28 -13.99
N ALA A 20 -7.99 7.60 -13.87
CA ALA A 20 -6.86 8.50 -13.68
C ALA A 20 -6.06 8.20 -12.40
N ILE A 21 -6.71 7.92 -11.26
CA ILE A 21 -5.99 7.58 -10.03
C ILE A 21 -5.32 6.20 -10.12
N ALA A 22 -5.95 5.25 -10.81
CA ALA A 22 -5.37 3.93 -11.06
C ALA A 22 -4.13 4.01 -11.97
N GLU A 23 -4.18 4.85 -13.00
CA GLU A 23 -3.05 5.12 -13.90
C GLU A 23 -1.88 5.78 -13.16
N VAL A 24 -2.15 6.74 -12.27
CA VAL A 24 -1.09 7.33 -11.43
C VAL A 24 -0.45 6.28 -10.52
N TYR A 25 -1.25 5.44 -9.87
CA TYR A 25 -0.72 4.37 -9.02
C TYR A 25 0.14 3.36 -9.81
N GLU A 26 -0.33 2.94 -10.98
CA GLU A 26 0.42 2.09 -11.89
C GLU A 26 1.74 2.77 -12.29
N ALA A 27 1.71 4.03 -12.72
CA ALA A 27 2.87 4.78 -13.16
C ALA A 27 3.94 4.96 -12.05
N ILE A 28 3.52 5.03 -10.78
CA ILE A 28 4.41 5.10 -9.62
C ILE A 28 5.05 3.74 -9.35
N THR A 29 4.25 2.67 -9.31
CA THR A 29 4.70 1.31 -8.98
C THR A 29 5.42 0.61 -10.12
N HIS A 30 5.23 1.06 -11.37
CA HIS A 30 5.88 0.47 -12.53
C HIS A 30 7.41 0.67 -12.48
N PRO A 31 8.21 -0.39 -12.68
CA PRO A 31 9.65 -0.26 -12.79
C PRO A 31 10.01 0.62 -13.98
N ARG A 32 10.86 1.62 -13.79
CA ARG A 32 11.35 2.49 -14.88
C ARG A 32 12.86 2.34 -14.99
N PRO A 33 13.44 2.19 -16.21
CA PRO A 33 14.88 1.93 -16.37
C PRO A 33 15.80 2.98 -15.72
N TYR A 34 15.33 4.23 -15.62
CA TYR A 34 16.08 5.33 -15.02
C TYR A 34 15.85 5.50 -13.52
N ARG A 35 14.83 4.85 -12.94
CA ARG A 35 14.53 4.90 -11.51
C ARG A 35 15.22 3.71 -10.85
N ARG A 36 16.31 3.99 -10.13
CA ARG A 36 17.11 2.96 -9.46
C ARG A 36 16.39 2.32 -8.28
N GLU A 37 15.51 3.07 -7.62
CA GLU A 37 14.77 2.62 -6.45
C GLU A 37 13.42 2.04 -6.86
N LYS A 38 13.14 0.81 -6.41
CA LYS A 38 11.83 0.20 -6.52
C LYS A 38 10.88 0.90 -5.57
N ILE A 39 9.70 1.27 -6.06
CA ILE A 39 8.67 1.91 -5.23
C ILE A 39 7.68 0.84 -4.80
N ILE A 40 7.67 0.54 -3.50
CA ILE A 40 6.73 -0.44 -2.94
C ILE A 40 5.31 0.13 -2.86
N PRO A 41 4.25 -0.72 -2.88
CA PRO A 41 2.85 -0.28 -2.82
C PRO A 41 2.54 0.74 -1.72
N TYR A 42 3.11 0.55 -0.53
CA TYR A 42 2.96 1.47 0.60
C TYR A 42 3.44 2.89 0.25
N GLN A 43 4.61 3.02 -0.39
CA GLN A 43 5.14 4.32 -0.81
C GLN A 43 4.27 4.94 -1.90
N ALA A 44 3.80 4.15 -2.87
CA ALA A 44 2.93 4.66 -3.93
C ALA A 44 1.59 5.19 -3.38
N VAL A 45 0.95 4.46 -2.46
CA VAL A 45 -0.26 4.92 -1.77
C VAL A 45 0.03 6.18 -0.96
N LYS A 46 1.17 6.24 -0.26
CA LYS A 46 1.58 7.44 0.48
C LYS A 46 1.77 8.65 -0.44
N THR A 47 2.44 8.50 -1.58
CA THR A 47 2.61 9.56 -2.58
C THR A 47 1.26 10.06 -3.08
N ILE A 48 0.33 9.18 -3.43
CA ILE A 48 -1.02 9.59 -3.87
C ILE A 48 -1.75 10.40 -2.79
N VAL A 49 -1.69 9.96 -1.53
CA VAL A 49 -2.40 10.60 -0.41
C VAL A 49 -1.75 11.91 0.04
N GLN A 50 -0.43 12.05 -0.11
CA GLN A 50 0.30 13.21 0.40
C GLN A 50 0.57 14.26 -0.68
N GLU A 51 0.99 13.82 -1.86
CA GLU A 51 1.49 14.68 -2.94
C GLU A 51 0.40 14.97 -3.98
N GLU A 52 -0.45 13.99 -4.29
CA GLU A 52 -1.51 14.11 -5.31
C GLU A 52 -2.90 14.43 -4.73
N LYS A 53 -3.00 14.76 -3.43
CA LYS A 53 -4.29 15.01 -2.75
C LYS A 53 -5.12 16.14 -3.36
N ASN A 54 -4.48 17.06 -4.07
CA ASN A 54 -5.14 18.19 -4.75
C ASN A 54 -5.46 17.88 -6.22
N SER A 55 -4.92 16.78 -6.76
CA SER A 55 -5.15 16.34 -8.15
C SER A 55 -6.43 15.52 -8.29
N PHE A 56 -6.90 14.91 -7.19
CA PHE A 56 -8.09 14.08 -7.15
C PHE A 56 -9.10 14.58 -6.14
N ALA A 57 -10.39 14.40 -6.44
CA ALA A 57 -11.44 14.67 -5.49
C ALA A 57 -11.35 13.71 -4.28
N PRO A 58 -11.64 14.15 -3.03
CA PRO A 58 -11.46 13.33 -1.83
C PRO A 58 -12.20 11.99 -1.86
N GLU A 59 -13.37 11.94 -2.48
CA GLU A 59 -14.17 10.74 -2.66
C GLU A 59 -13.49 9.69 -3.55
N ILE A 60 -12.74 10.13 -4.57
CA ILE A 60 -11.98 9.26 -5.47
C ILE A 60 -10.78 8.67 -4.72
N ILE A 61 -10.08 9.49 -3.93
CA ILE A 61 -8.99 9.01 -3.07
C ILE A 61 -9.53 7.98 -2.06
N LYS A 62 -10.71 8.23 -1.47
CA LYS A 62 -11.35 7.30 -0.53
C LYS A 62 -11.71 5.97 -1.19
N VAL A 63 -12.28 5.99 -2.39
CA VAL A 63 -12.59 4.77 -3.15
C VAL A 63 -11.31 4.00 -3.50
N PHE A 64 -10.27 4.71 -3.92
CA PHE A 64 -8.96 4.13 -4.20
C PHE A 64 -8.37 3.43 -2.97
N LEU A 65 -8.33 4.08 -1.80
CA LEU A 65 -7.81 3.51 -0.56
C LEU A 65 -8.62 2.31 -0.05
N ASN A 66 -9.93 2.27 -0.33
CA ASN A 66 -10.76 1.11 -0.01
C ASN A 66 -10.52 -0.07 -0.97
N SER A 67 -10.01 0.20 -2.17
CA SER A 67 -9.78 -0.79 -3.23
C SER A 67 -8.35 -1.32 -3.23
N VAL A 68 -7.39 -0.47 -2.86
CA VAL A 68 -5.96 -0.77 -2.83
C VAL A 68 -5.48 -0.72 -1.39
N SER A 69 -5.15 -1.88 -0.83
CA SER A 69 -4.48 -1.92 0.47
C SER A 69 -3.05 -1.37 0.32
N PRO A 70 -2.57 -0.54 1.27
CA PRO A 70 -1.17 -0.13 1.31
C PRO A 70 -0.21 -1.30 1.51
N TYR A 71 -0.70 -2.45 1.97
CA TYR A 71 0.07 -3.68 2.14
C TYR A 71 -0.63 -4.85 1.42
N PRO A 72 -0.51 -4.96 0.09
CA PRO A 72 -1.08 -6.08 -0.65
C PRO A 72 -0.40 -7.42 -0.27
N PRO A 73 -1.03 -8.57 -0.61
CA PRO A 73 -0.41 -9.88 -0.42
C PRO A 73 0.98 -9.94 -1.08
N GLY A 74 1.94 -10.47 -0.34
CA GLY A 74 3.35 -10.53 -0.74
C GLY A 74 4.23 -9.41 -0.18
N SER A 75 3.66 -8.29 0.27
CA SER A 75 4.44 -7.21 0.91
C SER A 75 5.12 -7.67 2.19
N PHE A 76 6.32 -7.14 2.46
CA PHE A 76 7.02 -7.33 3.72
C PHE A 76 6.82 -6.13 4.64
N VAL A 77 6.66 -6.40 5.93
CA VAL A 77 6.39 -5.40 6.96
C VAL A 77 7.20 -5.68 8.21
N LEU A 78 7.81 -4.64 8.77
CA LEU A 78 8.37 -4.65 10.12
C LEU A 78 7.24 -4.40 11.11
N LEU A 79 7.07 -5.29 12.08
CA LEU A 79 6.13 -5.13 13.18
C LEU A 79 6.79 -4.34 14.32
N ASN A 80 5.97 -3.67 15.14
CA ASN A 80 6.45 -2.95 16.33
C ASN A 80 7.13 -3.85 17.38
N SER A 81 7.04 -5.18 17.24
CA SER A 81 7.79 -6.16 18.02
C SER A 81 9.22 -6.37 17.52
N GLY A 82 9.61 -5.80 16.38
CA GLY A 82 10.88 -6.05 15.69
C GLY A 82 10.86 -7.24 14.74
N ALA A 83 9.77 -8.03 14.72
CA ALA A 83 9.62 -9.15 13.80
C ALA A 83 9.30 -8.66 12.38
N ILE A 84 9.78 -9.38 11.37
CA ILE A 84 9.46 -9.14 9.96
C ILE A 84 8.41 -10.16 9.51
N GLY A 85 7.30 -9.67 8.99
CA GLY A 85 6.21 -10.47 8.47
C GLY A 85 5.98 -10.25 6.98
N ARG A 86 5.51 -11.30 6.29
CA ARG A 86 4.97 -11.22 4.94
C ARG A 86 3.45 -11.16 4.99
N VAL A 87 2.85 -10.22 4.27
CA VAL A 87 1.39 -10.11 4.19
C VAL A 87 0.83 -11.27 3.37
N MET A 88 -0.09 -12.03 3.96
CA MET A 88 -0.75 -13.17 3.32
C MET A 88 -2.12 -12.80 2.77
N SER A 89 -2.85 -11.94 3.47
CA SER A 89 -4.17 -11.47 3.03
C SER A 89 -4.51 -10.11 3.65
N VAL A 90 -5.35 -9.36 2.94
CA VAL A 90 -5.80 -8.04 3.36
C VAL A 90 -7.15 -8.13 4.06
N ASN A 91 -7.35 -7.28 5.07
CA ASN A 91 -8.67 -7.06 5.64
C ASN A 91 -9.31 -5.85 4.96
N LYS A 92 -10.36 -6.08 4.16
CA LYS A 92 -11.03 -5.00 3.39
C LYS A 92 -11.62 -3.91 4.29
N SER A 93 -12.09 -4.26 5.48
CA SER A 93 -12.66 -3.30 6.44
C SER A 93 -11.59 -2.59 7.26
N LEU A 94 -10.40 -3.19 7.40
CA LEU A 94 -9.26 -2.64 8.15
C LEU A 94 -7.96 -2.82 7.33
N PRO A 95 -7.72 -2.02 6.29
CA PRO A 95 -6.59 -2.21 5.37
C PRO A 95 -5.19 -2.15 6.02
N LEU A 96 -5.09 -1.53 7.20
CA LEU A 96 -3.87 -1.46 8.02
C LEU A 96 -3.71 -2.65 8.98
N ARG A 97 -4.65 -3.59 9.00
CA ARG A 97 -4.66 -4.79 9.85
C ARG A 97 -4.76 -6.08 9.00
N PRO A 98 -3.77 -6.35 8.12
CA PRO A 98 -3.73 -7.58 7.34
C PRO A 98 -3.42 -8.82 8.21
N VAL A 99 -3.53 -10.00 7.61
CA VAL A 99 -2.94 -11.23 8.16
C VAL A 99 -1.50 -11.35 7.66
N VAL A 100 -0.56 -11.51 8.59
CA VAL A 100 0.88 -11.61 8.32
C VAL A 100 1.41 -12.98 8.72
N GLU A 101 2.31 -13.55 7.93
CA GLU A 101 3.12 -14.72 8.28
C GLU A 101 4.51 -14.25 8.70
N ILE A 102 4.99 -14.65 9.87
CA ILE A 102 6.30 -14.25 10.38
C ILE A 102 7.38 -14.93 9.54
N PHE A 103 8.23 -14.11 8.94
CA PHE A 103 9.37 -14.54 8.14
C PHE A 103 10.67 -14.51 8.96
N PHE A 104 10.85 -13.46 9.77
CA PHE A 104 11.87 -13.37 10.81
C PHE A 104 11.27 -12.93 12.14
N ASP A 105 11.67 -13.56 13.24
CA ASP A 105 11.32 -13.15 14.59
C ASP A 105 12.03 -11.86 15.01
N SER A 106 11.79 -11.40 16.24
CA SER A 106 12.44 -10.19 16.78
C SER A 106 13.96 -10.32 16.95
N ALA A 107 14.52 -11.53 16.84
CA ALA A 107 15.96 -11.79 16.88
C ALA A 107 16.55 -11.93 15.46
N GLY A 108 15.76 -11.72 14.41
CA GLY A 108 16.19 -11.84 13.01
C GLY A 108 16.32 -13.29 12.53
N LYS A 109 15.72 -14.26 13.22
CA LYS A 109 15.78 -15.68 12.85
C LYS A 109 14.45 -16.15 12.24
N PRO A 110 14.47 -17.10 11.30
CA PRO A 110 13.25 -17.77 10.90
C PRO A 110 12.57 -18.43 12.11
N PRO A 111 11.24 -18.32 12.25
CA PRO A 111 10.55 -18.93 13.37
C PRO A 111 10.64 -20.46 13.31
N GLU A 112 10.76 -21.11 14.47
CA GLU A 112 10.85 -22.58 14.55
C GLU A 112 9.63 -23.29 13.94
N GLN A 113 8.47 -22.63 13.95
CA GLN A 113 7.24 -23.09 13.33
C GLN A 113 6.58 -21.95 12.57
N PRO A 114 5.88 -22.22 11.46
CA PRO A 114 5.13 -21.20 10.73
C PRO A 114 4.15 -20.49 11.66
N MET A 115 4.32 -19.17 11.82
CA MET A 115 3.48 -18.35 12.69
C MET A 115 2.72 -17.34 11.85
N ARG A 116 1.38 -17.34 11.97
CA ARG A 116 0.52 -16.35 11.34
C ARG A 116 -0.19 -15.51 12.39
N ILE A 117 -0.24 -14.21 12.16
CA ILE A 117 -0.88 -13.24 13.03
C ILE A 117 -1.93 -12.49 12.23
N ASP A 118 -3.18 -12.60 12.67
CA ASP A 118 -4.25 -11.71 12.22
C ASP A 118 -4.16 -10.40 13.02
N LEU A 119 -3.66 -9.34 12.41
CA LEU A 119 -3.46 -8.07 13.09
C LEU A 119 -4.78 -7.42 13.52
N ALA A 120 -5.93 -7.82 12.96
CA ALA A 120 -7.23 -7.35 13.41
C ALA A 120 -7.64 -7.96 14.76
N LYS A 121 -7.07 -9.13 15.11
CA LYS A 121 -7.28 -9.83 16.40
C LYS A 121 -6.17 -9.57 17.42
N ALA A 122 -5.08 -8.93 16.99
CA ALA A 122 -3.93 -8.60 17.83
C ALA A 122 -3.75 -7.07 17.94
N PRO A 123 -4.55 -6.36 18.76
CA PRO A 123 -4.61 -4.90 18.78
C PRO A 123 -3.27 -4.23 19.15
N VAL A 124 -2.43 -4.91 19.93
CA VAL A 124 -1.11 -4.43 20.39
C VAL A 124 0.00 -4.58 19.34
N VAL A 125 -0.21 -5.40 18.32
CA VAL A 125 0.75 -5.62 17.23
C VAL A 125 0.38 -4.70 16.08
N ASN A 126 1.34 -3.89 15.63
CA ASN A 126 1.15 -2.91 14.57
C ASN A 126 2.28 -3.01 13.55
N ILE A 127 2.01 -2.58 12.33
CA ILE A 127 3.03 -2.40 11.29
C ILE A 127 3.76 -1.07 11.58
N ASP A 128 5.06 -1.16 11.80
CA ASP A 128 5.93 0.00 12.02
C ASP A 128 6.46 0.55 10.69
N LYS A 129 6.91 -0.36 9.80
CA LYS A 129 7.48 0.00 8.50
C LYS A 129 7.09 -1.01 7.41
N ALA A 130 6.88 -0.53 6.18
CA ALA A 130 6.88 -1.37 4.98
C ALA A 130 8.32 -1.57 4.48
N LEU A 131 8.64 -2.79 4.07
CA LEU A 131 9.98 -3.17 3.63
C LEU A 131 9.97 -3.56 2.14
N ASP A 132 11.07 -3.29 1.43
CA ASP A 132 11.37 -3.95 0.16
C ASP A 132 12.07 -5.29 0.42
N GLU A 133 12.15 -6.14 -0.60
CA GLU A 133 12.92 -7.38 -0.60
C GLU A 133 14.42 -7.12 -0.34
N ASP A 134 14.93 -5.97 -0.76
CA ASP A 134 16.32 -5.56 -0.51
C ASP A 134 16.59 -5.16 0.96
N ASP A 135 15.54 -4.92 1.76
CA ASP A 135 15.64 -4.61 3.20
C ASP A 135 15.68 -5.89 4.09
N LEU A 136 15.48 -7.09 3.49
CA LEU A 136 15.33 -8.36 4.21
C LEU A 136 16.66 -9.03 4.62
#